data_AF-A0A135L978-F1
#
_entry.id   AF-A0A135L978-F1
#
_cell.length_a   1.000
_cell.length_b   1.000
_cell.length_c   1.000
_cell.angle_alpha   90.00
_cell.angle_beta   90.00
_cell.angle_gamma   90.00
#
_symmetry.space_group_name_H-M   'P 1'
#
loop_
_entity.id
_entity.type
_entity.pdbx_description
1 polymer ?
#
loop_
_entity_poly.entity_id
_entity_poly.type
_entity_poly.pdbx_seq_one_letter_code
_entity_poly.pdbx_strand_id
1 'polypeptide(L)'
;MADPQSAKRARSNTIGDAHVNTTALAPAEDIFQRIEQLDIQTVTDILTQAAQIHPDVLTMVDDAIRYDVSFEVAEEVVETIQLIAEQCGPFTNPRTRFNGLSTLRKIGKTIALSSNDVVGHEVQERFQYDTALVTAMREIIESMTEDEVRAIRENESSPEALWPKLLELEELSVDHCIHPELGEVLNLLDPARCEDEDEEDKEEEDEEWDEWSNDRIH
;
A
#
# COMPACT_ATOMS: atom_id res chain seq x y z
N MET A 1 -87.90 -28.75 10.59
CA MET A 1 -87.95 -27.95 9.35
C MET A 1 -87.98 -26.50 9.77
N ALA A 2 -86.87 -25.79 9.59
CA ALA A 2 -86.72 -24.38 9.95
C ALA A 2 -86.14 -23.68 8.72
N ASP A 3 -86.94 -22.82 8.10
CA ASP A 3 -86.54 -22.00 6.96
C ASP A 3 -85.64 -20.83 7.42
N PRO A 4 -84.64 -20.42 6.60
CA PRO A 4 -83.64 -19.44 6.98
C PRO A 4 -84.03 -18.01 6.56
N GLN A 5 -83.91 -17.05 7.47
CA GLN A 5 -84.03 -15.61 7.15
C GLN A 5 -82.66 -14.96 6.91
N SER A 6 -82.44 -14.64 5.63
CA SER A 6 -81.79 -13.45 5.06
C SER A 6 -80.54 -12.87 5.75
N ALA A 7 -79.36 -13.21 5.20
CA ALA A 7 -78.12 -12.47 5.40
C ALA A 7 -78.16 -11.11 4.68
N LYS A 8 -77.83 -10.04 5.40
CA LYS A 8 -77.69 -8.67 4.86
C LYS A 8 -76.53 -8.61 3.87
N ARG A 9 -76.84 -8.38 2.59
CA ARG A 9 -75.89 -8.00 1.54
C ARG A 9 -75.43 -6.54 1.77
N ALA A 10 -74.15 -6.36 2.11
CA ALA A 10 -73.47 -5.08 1.90
C ALA A 10 -73.12 -4.93 0.41
N ARG A 11 -73.32 -3.72 -0.13
CA ARG A 11 -73.13 -3.41 -1.55
C ARG A 11 -71.65 -3.29 -1.89
N SER A 12 -71.31 -3.93 -3.01
CA SER A 12 -70.09 -3.72 -3.78
C SER A 12 -69.97 -2.26 -4.20
N ASN A 13 -68.80 -1.65 -4.01
CA ASN A 13 -68.32 -0.51 -4.78
C ASN A 13 -66.88 -0.82 -5.22
N THR A 14 -66.76 -1.36 -6.43
CA THR A 14 -65.60 -1.21 -7.28
C THR A 14 -65.65 0.17 -7.93
N ILE A 15 -64.53 0.90 -7.95
CA ILE A 15 -64.07 1.80 -9.02
C ILE A 15 -62.90 2.62 -8.47
N GLY A 16 -61.74 2.51 -9.12
CA GLY A 16 -60.61 3.41 -8.92
C GLY A 16 -59.26 2.70 -9.00
N ASP A 17 -58.97 2.08 -10.16
CA ASP A 17 -57.58 1.81 -10.57
C ASP A 17 -56.83 3.13 -10.64
N ALA A 18 -56.13 3.48 -9.58
CA ALA A 18 -54.90 4.25 -9.68
C ALA A 18 -53.78 3.22 -9.63
N HIS A 19 -53.31 2.80 -10.80
CA HIS A 19 -52.01 2.19 -10.97
C HIS A 19 -50.97 3.16 -10.42
N VAL A 20 -50.72 3.12 -9.13
CA VAL A 20 -49.45 3.54 -8.58
C VAL A 20 -48.49 2.46 -9.06
N ASN A 21 -47.87 2.73 -10.20
CA ASN A 21 -46.67 2.03 -10.62
C ASN A 21 -45.59 2.41 -9.61
N THR A 22 -45.68 1.86 -8.40
CA THR A 22 -44.54 1.70 -7.51
C THR A 22 -43.70 0.65 -8.20
N THR A 23 -42.90 1.09 -9.18
CA THR A 23 -41.76 0.33 -9.66
C THR A 23 -40.90 0.12 -8.43
N ALA A 24 -41.10 -1.04 -7.79
CA ALA A 24 -40.16 -1.58 -6.83
C ALA A 24 -38.78 -1.42 -7.48
N LEU A 25 -37.91 -0.66 -6.83
CA LEU A 25 -36.51 -0.56 -7.19
C LEU A 25 -36.04 -2.01 -7.33
N ALA A 26 -35.78 -2.45 -8.57
CA ALA A 26 -35.20 -3.77 -8.79
C ALA A 26 -33.92 -3.81 -7.94
N PRO A 27 -33.73 -4.86 -7.12
CA PRO A 27 -32.60 -4.90 -6.21
C PRO A 27 -31.32 -4.79 -7.03
N ALA A 28 -30.30 -4.16 -6.46
CA ALA A 28 -28.99 -4.00 -7.10
C ALA A 28 -28.42 -5.33 -7.65
N GLU A 29 -28.89 -6.49 -7.16
CA GLU A 29 -28.65 -7.81 -7.76
C GLU A 29 -28.89 -7.90 -9.28
N ASP A 30 -29.83 -7.14 -9.86
CA ASP A 30 -30.25 -7.28 -11.26
C ASP A 30 -29.34 -6.50 -12.24
N ILE A 31 -28.57 -5.52 -11.77
CA ILE A 31 -27.71 -4.71 -12.65
C ILE A 31 -26.42 -5.42 -13.02
N PHE A 32 -25.82 -6.17 -12.09
CA PHE A 32 -24.57 -6.91 -12.33
C PHE A 32 -24.75 -7.99 -13.40
N GLN A 33 -25.82 -8.79 -13.31
CA GLN A 33 -26.13 -9.82 -14.32
C GLN A 33 -26.36 -9.22 -15.72
N ARG A 34 -26.93 -8.01 -15.78
CA ARG A 34 -27.15 -7.31 -17.04
C ARG A 34 -25.86 -6.78 -17.63
N ILE A 35 -24.94 -6.28 -16.80
CA ILE A 35 -23.61 -5.82 -17.23
C ILE A 35 -22.80 -6.99 -17.80
N GLU A 36 -22.82 -8.17 -17.14
CA GLU A 36 -22.10 -9.37 -17.62
C GLU A 36 -22.53 -9.84 -19.02
N GLN A 37 -23.74 -9.50 -19.45
CA GLN A 37 -24.26 -9.86 -20.77
C GLN A 37 -23.95 -8.83 -21.87
N LEU A 38 -23.40 -7.68 -21.52
CA LEU A 38 -23.03 -6.64 -22.48
C LEU A 38 -21.68 -6.96 -23.12
N ASP A 39 -21.53 -6.56 -24.39
CA ASP A 39 -20.23 -6.57 -25.03
C ASP A 39 -19.35 -5.39 -24.55
N ILE A 40 -18.04 -5.53 -24.75
CA ILE A 40 -17.04 -4.56 -24.30
C ILE A 40 -17.29 -3.15 -24.83
N GLN A 41 -17.79 -3.01 -26.06
CA GLN A 41 -18.01 -1.70 -26.66
C GLN A 41 -19.18 -1.00 -25.96
N THR A 42 -20.28 -1.73 -25.74
CA THR A 42 -21.44 -1.18 -25.03
C THR A 42 -21.08 -0.75 -23.60
N VAL A 43 -20.27 -1.54 -22.87
CA VAL A 43 -19.81 -1.17 -21.53
C VAL A 43 -18.94 0.10 -21.58
N THR A 44 -18.01 0.18 -22.54
CA THR A 44 -17.12 1.33 -22.73
C THR A 44 -17.92 2.61 -23.01
N ASP A 45 -18.92 2.53 -23.90
CA ASP A 45 -19.75 3.68 -24.25
C ASP A 45 -20.59 4.17 -23.07
N ILE A 46 -21.11 3.25 -22.25
CA ILE A 46 -21.87 3.58 -21.04
C ILE A 46 -20.95 4.25 -20.00
N LEU A 47 -19.77 3.68 -19.72
CA LEU A 47 -18.81 4.26 -18.78
C LEU A 47 -18.34 5.65 -19.23
N THR A 48 -18.07 5.81 -20.53
CA THR A 48 -17.68 7.10 -21.11
C THR A 48 -18.78 8.15 -20.93
N GLN A 49 -20.04 7.79 -21.22
CA GLN A 49 -21.17 8.70 -21.00
C GLN A 49 -21.35 9.04 -19.52
N ALA A 50 -21.24 8.04 -18.63
CA ALA A 50 -21.37 8.26 -17.20
C ALA A 50 -20.28 9.21 -16.68
N ALA A 51 -19.03 9.00 -17.05
CA ALA A 51 -17.90 9.86 -16.67
C ALA A 51 -18.04 11.30 -17.24
N GLN A 52 -18.62 11.47 -18.43
CA GLN A 52 -18.90 12.79 -19.00
C GLN A 52 -19.98 13.57 -18.23
N ILE A 53 -20.97 12.85 -17.69
CA ILE A 53 -22.11 13.46 -16.98
C ILE A 53 -21.76 13.68 -15.49
N HIS A 54 -20.95 12.80 -14.91
CA HIS A 54 -20.71 12.69 -13.48
C HIS A 54 -19.20 12.72 -13.17
N PRO A 55 -18.66 13.85 -12.67
CA PRO A 55 -17.24 13.99 -12.35
C PRO A 55 -16.72 12.97 -11.31
N ASP A 56 -17.57 12.54 -10.38
CA ASP A 56 -17.28 11.48 -9.41
C ASP A 56 -17.06 10.12 -10.09
N VAL A 57 -17.83 9.80 -11.13
CA VAL A 57 -17.62 8.59 -11.94
C VAL A 57 -16.31 8.68 -12.73
N LEU A 58 -15.97 9.86 -13.27
CA LEU A 58 -14.69 10.06 -13.94
C LEU A 58 -13.52 9.81 -12.98
N THR A 59 -13.54 10.41 -11.78
CA THR A 59 -12.50 10.18 -10.76
C THR A 59 -12.41 8.70 -10.36
N MET A 60 -13.54 8.03 -10.16
CA MET A 60 -13.56 6.61 -9.81
C MET A 60 -12.95 5.71 -10.90
N VAL A 61 -13.23 6.01 -12.18
CA VAL A 61 -12.65 5.28 -13.31
C VAL A 61 -11.15 5.58 -13.43
N ASP A 62 -10.74 6.85 -13.31
CA ASP A 62 -9.33 7.25 -13.37
C ASP A 62 -8.50 6.60 -12.24
N ASP A 63 -9.04 6.55 -11.02
CA ASP A 63 -8.37 5.91 -9.88
C ASP A 63 -8.28 4.40 -10.05
N ALA A 64 -9.33 3.74 -10.56
CA ALA A 64 -9.29 2.31 -10.86
C ALA A 64 -8.23 1.97 -11.92
N ILE A 65 -8.08 2.81 -12.95
CA ILE A 65 -7.03 2.65 -13.96
C ILE A 65 -5.64 2.84 -13.34
N ARG A 66 -5.46 3.85 -12.49
CA ARG A 66 -4.17 4.09 -11.82
C ARG A 66 -3.76 2.97 -10.89
N TYR A 67 -4.73 2.36 -10.20
CA TYR A 67 -4.51 1.19 -9.37
C TYR A 67 -4.10 -0.04 -10.20
N ASP A 68 -4.68 -0.24 -11.38
CA ASP A 68 -4.27 -1.33 -12.28
C ASP A 68 -2.82 -1.13 -12.78
N VAL A 69 -2.50 0.10 -13.21
CA VAL A 69 -1.16 0.48 -13.68
C VAL A 69 -0.10 0.42 -12.57
N SER A 70 -0.47 0.71 -11.32
CA SER A 70 0.50 0.70 -10.22
C SER A 70 1.09 -0.69 -9.98
N PHE A 71 0.31 -1.75 -10.22
CA PHE A 71 0.81 -3.12 -10.13
C PHE A 71 1.90 -3.41 -11.16
N GLU A 72 1.69 -3.03 -12.43
CA GLU A 72 2.69 -3.20 -13.48
C GLU A 72 3.98 -2.42 -13.18
N VAL A 73 3.84 -1.18 -12.72
CA VAL A 73 4.99 -0.33 -12.34
C VAL A 73 5.76 -0.95 -11.18
N ALA A 74 5.06 -1.47 -10.16
CA ALA A 74 5.71 -2.05 -9.00
C ALA A 74 6.50 -3.33 -9.37
N GLU A 75 5.96 -4.17 -10.24
CA GLU A 75 6.68 -5.33 -10.79
C GLU A 75 7.92 -4.91 -11.61
N GLU A 76 7.81 -3.91 -12.48
CA GLU A 76 8.95 -3.41 -13.28
C GLU A 76 10.09 -2.88 -12.37
N VAL A 77 9.74 -2.21 -11.27
CA VAL A 77 10.72 -1.76 -10.27
C VAL A 77 11.42 -2.95 -9.62
N VAL A 78 10.68 -3.99 -9.21
CA VAL A 78 11.24 -5.22 -8.63
C VAL A 78 12.18 -5.93 -9.61
N GLU A 79 11.75 -6.12 -10.86
CA GLU A 79 12.57 -6.73 -11.92
C GLU A 79 13.85 -5.92 -12.16
N THR A 80 13.75 -4.59 -12.19
CA THR A 80 14.90 -3.69 -12.36
C THR A 80 15.89 -3.83 -11.21
N ILE A 81 15.42 -3.91 -9.97
CA ILE A 81 16.25 -4.10 -8.78
C ILE A 81 17.02 -5.42 -8.87
N GLN A 82 16.33 -6.51 -9.21
CA GLN A 82 16.92 -7.84 -9.35
C GLN A 82 17.98 -7.86 -10.47
N LEU A 83 17.67 -7.25 -11.62
CA LEU A 83 18.59 -7.13 -12.74
C LEU A 83 19.89 -6.39 -12.35
N ILE A 84 19.78 -5.33 -11.53
CA ILE A 84 20.96 -4.60 -11.03
C ILE A 84 21.85 -5.53 -10.17
N ALA A 85 21.26 -6.31 -9.27
CA ALA A 85 22.00 -7.26 -8.44
C ALA A 85 22.73 -8.32 -9.28
N GLU A 86 22.03 -8.92 -10.24
CA GLU A 86 22.61 -9.91 -11.17
C GLU A 86 23.83 -9.35 -11.93
N GLN A 87 23.74 -8.09 -12.37
CA GLN A 87 24.83 -7.39 -13.07
C GLN A 87 25.97 -6.95 -12.16
N CYS A 88 25.83 -7.08 -10.84
CA CYS A 88 26.82 -6.69 -9.83
C CYS A 88 27.49 -7.88 -9.14
N GLY A 89 27.40 -9.09 -9.71
CA GLY A 89 27.98 -10.30 -9.11
C GLY A 89 29.49 -10.25 -8.81
N PRO A 90 30.04 -11.28 -8.13
CA PRO A 90 31.40 -11.26 -7.54
C PRO A 90 32.54 -11.12 -8.57
N PHE A 91 32.31 -11.54 -9.82
CA PHE A 91 33.32 -11.44 -10.89
C PHE A 91 33.35 -10.08 -11.60
N THR A 92 32.47 -9.16 -11.23
CA THR A 92 32.48 -7.80 -11.77
C THR A 92 33.55 -6.94 -11.10
N ASN A 93 33.80 -5.75 -11.65
CA ASN A 93 34.79 -4.85 -11.06
C ASN A 93 34.20 -4.13 -9.83
N PRO A 94 35.03 -3.76 -8.84
CA PRO A 94 34.58 -3.07 -7.62
C PRO A 94 33.70 -1.83 -7.85
N ARG A 95 34.02 -1.06 -8.90
CA ARG A 95 33.28 0.15 -9.24
C ARG A 95 31.86 -0.16 -9.73
N THR A 96 31.65 -1.28 -10.42
CA THR A 96 30.33 -1.76 -10.81
C THR A 96 29.48 -2.06 -9.59
N ARG A 97 30.00 -2.81 -8.61
CA ARG A 97 29.29 -3.09 -7.34
C ARG A 97 28.95 -1.83 -6.56
N PHE A 98 29.92 -0.92 -6.41
CA PHE A 98 29.69 0.38 -5.76
C PHE A 98 28.59 1.18 -6.46
N ASN A 99 28.62 1.25 -7.79
CA ASN A 99 27.60 1.95 -8.58
C ASN A 99 26.23 1.26 -8.46
N GLY A 100 26.19 -0.07 -8.44
CA GLY A 100 24.98 -0.87 -8.23
C GLY A 100 24.34 -0.55 -6.89
N LEU A 101 25.11 -0.65 -5.80
CA LEU A 101 24.63 -0.31 -4.46
C LEU A 101 24.17 1.15 -4.35
N SER A 102 24.91 2.09 -4.95
CA SER A 102 24.50 3.50 -5.00
C SER A 102 23.19 3.70 -5.79
N THR A 103 22.97 2.91 -6.83
CA THR A 103 21.75 2.96 -7.65
C THR A 103 20.56 2.37 -6.89
N LEU A 104 20.72 1.20 -6.27
CA LEU A 104 19.70 0.60 -5.42
C LEU A 104 19.30 1.55 -4.29
N ARG A 105 20.28 2.16 -3.61
CA ARG A 105 20.00 3.19 -2.59
C ARG A 105 19.12 4.31 -3.13
N LYS A 106 19.37 4.80 -4.36
CA LYS A 106 18.56 5.88 -4.98
C LYS A 106 17.16 5.40 -5.32
N ILE A 107 17.01 4.17 -5.81
CA ILE A 107 15.70 3.56 -6.07
C ILE A 107 14.92 3.47 -4.76
N GLY A 108 15.52 2.93 -3.69
CA GLY A 108 14.90 2.87 -2.37
C GLY A 108 14.42 4.22 -1.86
N LYS A 109 15.24 5.27 -2.01
CA LYS A 109 14.85 6.64 -1.65
C LYS A 109 13.69 7.17 -2.51
N THR A 110 13.70 6.87 -3.81
CA THR A 110 12.59 7.27 -4.70
C THR A 110 11.28 6.64 -4.27
N ILE A 111 11.29 5.35 -3.91
CA ILE A 111 10.12 4.62 -3.37
C ILE A 111 9.66 5.24 -2.04
N ALA A 112 10.59 5.57 -1.16
CA ALA A 112 10.28 6.24 0.11
C ALA A 112 9.54 7.57 -0.07
N LEU A 113 9.80 8.28 -1.16
CA LEU A 113 9.26 9.62 -1.41
C LEU A 113 8.13 9.64 -2.46
N SER A 114 7.65 8.47 -2.92
CA SER A 114 6.71 8.39 -4.04
C SER A 114 5.23 8.53 -3.68
N SER A 115 4.85 8.73 -2.43
CA SER A 115 3.44 8.74 -1.97
C SER A 115 2.59 9.96 -2.37
N ASN A 116 2.96 10.69 -3.42
CA ASN A 116 2.29 11.93 -3.83
C ASN A 116 1.13 11.72 -4.81
N ASP A 117 1.02 10.53 -5.40
CA ASP A 117 -0.08 10.13 -6.26
C ASP A 117 -0.46 8.65 -6.01
N VAL A 118 -1.55 8.19 -6.64
CA VAL A 118 -2.05 6.82 -6.47
C VAL A 118 -0.98 5.81 -6.84
N VAL A 119 -0.31 5.98 -7.99
CA VAL A 119 0.68 5.00 -8.47
C VAL A 119 1.85 4.88 -7.49
N GLY A 120 2.41 6.00 -7.07
CA GLY A 120 3.55 6.02 -6.18
C GLY A 120 3.21 5.64 -4.74
N HIS A 121 1.96 5.85 -4.29
CA HIS A 121 1.47 5.33 -3.02
C HIS A 121 1.38 3.80 -3.04
N GLU A 122 0.77 3.21 -4.07
CA GLU A 122 0.65 1.76 -4.23
C GLU A 122 2.03 1.08 -4.38
N VAL A 123 2.95 1.70 -5.15
CA VAL A 123 4.34 1.23 -5.24
C VAL A 123 5.01 1.28 -3.87
N GLN A 124 4.86 2.37 -3.11
CA GLN A 124 5.42 2.47 -1.76
C GLN A 124 4.83 1.42 -0.81
N GLU A 125 3.51 1.23 -0.84
CA GLU A 125 2.81 0.24 -0.02
C GLU A 125 3.31 -1.18 -0.30
N ARG A 126 3.56 -1.52 -1.56
CA ARG A 126 4.15 -2.82 -1.91
C ARG A 126 5.48 -3.09 -1.18
N PHE A 127 6.34 -2.08 -1.11
CA PHE A 127 7.67 -2.21 -0.48
C PHE A 127 7.63 -2.20 1.05
N GLN A 128 6.45 -2.16 1.68
CA GLN A 128 6.31 -2.48 3.11
C GLN A 128 6.56 -3.95 3.43
N TYR A 129 6.34 -4.83 2.44
CA TYR A 129 6.52 -6.27 2.58
C TYR A 129 7.41 -6.90 1.51
N ASP A 130 7.60 -6.24 0.36
CA ASP A 130 8.52 -6.69 -0.68
C ASP A 130 9.98 -6.52 -0.24
N THR A 131 10.77 -7.59 -0.34
CA THR A 131 12.17 -7.61 0.12
C THR A 131 13.17 -7.41 -1.02
N ALA A 132 12.74 -7.24 -2.28
CA ALA A 132 13.62 -7.26 -3.44
C ALA A 132 14.77 -6.26 -3.33
N LEU A 133 14.51 -5.03 -2.84
CA LEU A 133 15.55 -4.03 -2.66
C LEU A 133 16.60 -4.49 -1.64
N VAL A 134 16.15 -4.95 -0.48
CA VAL A 134 16.99 -5.35 0.65
C VAL A 134 17.80 -6.60 0.27
N THR A 135 17.18 -7.59 -0.37
CA THR A 135 17.85 -8.77 -0.92
C THR A 135 18.91 -8.38 -1.94
N ALA A 136 18.58 -7.51 -2.91
CA ALA A 136 19.52 -7.07 -3.93
C ALA A 136 20.72 -6.30 -3.33
N MET A 137 20.48 -5.42 -2.35
CA MET A 137 21.56 -4.70 -1.67
C MET A 137 22.46 -5.67 -0.89
N ARG A 138 21.87 -6.64 -0.19
CA ARG A 138 22.59 -7.72 0.52
C ARG A 138 23.50 -8.50 -0.43
N GLU A 139 22.96 -8.99 -1.54
CA GLU A 139 23.71 -9.76 -2.54
C GLU A 139 24.92 -8.98 -3.09
N ILE A 140 24.74 -7.69 -3.38
CA ILE A 140 25.84 -6.84 -3.84
C ILE A 140 26.92 -6.72 -2.76
N ILE A 141 26.54 -6.44 -1.51
CA ILE A 141 27.49 -6.27 -0.40
C ILE A 141 28.22 -7.58 -0.11
N GLU A 142 27.54 -8.72 -0.08
CA GLU A 142 28.15 -10.03 0.14
C GLU A 142 29.13 -10.43 -0.97
N SER A 143 28.98 -9.86 -2.17
CA SER A 143 29.92 -10.04 -3.28
C SER A 143 31.13 -9.09 -3.26
N MET A 144 31.11 -8.07 -2.38
CA MET A 144 32.22 -7.14 -2.21
C MET A 144 33.33 -7.76 -1.34
N THR A 145 34.56 -7.32 -1.58
CA THR A 145 35.69 -7.60 -0.68
C THR A 145 35.63 -6.74 0.57
N GLU A 146 36.33 -7.16 1.63
CA GLU A 146 36.46 -6.37 2.87
C GLU A 146 37.03 -4.96 2.64
N ASP A 147 37.95 -4.79 1.68
CA ASP A 147 38.50 -3.49 1.31
C ASP A 147 37.44 -2.58 0.68
N GLU A 148 36.53 -3.13 -0.14
CA GLU A 148 35.43 -2.38 -0.74
C GLU A 148 34.41 -1.96 0.31
N VAL A 149 34.01 -2.88 1.18
CA VAL A 149 33.10 -2.62 2.31
C VAL A 149 33.66 -1.52 3.21
N ARG A 150 34.93 -1.64 3.60
CA ARG A 150 35.63 -0.64 4.41
C ARG A 150 35.69 0.72 3.71
N ALA A 151 35.99 0.74 2.41
CA ALA A 151 36.04 1.99 1.64
C ALA A 151 34.68 2.71 1.55
N ILE A 152 33.57 1.97 1.60
CA ILE A 152 32.23 2.57 1.71
C ILE A 152 32.02 3.09 3.12
N ARG A 153 32.21 2.25 4.13
CA ARG A 153 31.90 2.56 5.53
C ARG A 153 32.71 3.71 6.10
N GLU A 154 34.01 3.75 5.84
CA GLU A 154 34.92 4.78 6.37
C GLU A 154 34.80 6.12 5.61
N ASN A 155 34.09 6.15 4.47
CA ASN A 155 33.98 7.35 3.67
C ASN A 155 32.84 8.26 4.17
N GLU A 156 33.17 9.11 5.13
CA GLU A 156 32.32 10.19 5.64
C GLU A 156 32.79 11.57 5.16
N SER A 157 33.55 11.61 4.07
CA SER A 157 34.17 12.85 3.55
C SER A 157 33.15 13.94 3.18
N SER A 158 31.89 13.55 2.96
CA SER A 158 30.79 14.42 2.54
C SER A 158 29.45 13.79 2.87
N PRO A 159 28.38 14.56 3.14
CA PRO A 159 27.01 14.04 3.23
C PRO A 159 26.52 13.39 1.93
N GLU A 160 27.20 13.63 0.81
CA GLU A 160 26.93 12.98 -0.49
C GLU A 160 27.69 11.67 -0.70
N ALA A 161 28.53 11.26 0.26
CA ALA A 161 29.17 9.95 0.22
C ALA A 161 28.13 8.82 0.44
N LEU A 162 28.47 7.61 -0.02
CA LEU A 162 27.51 6.50 -0.04
C LEU A 162 27.04 6.11 1.37
N TRP A 163 27.94 6.06 2.36
CA TRP A 163 27.58 5.63 3.71
C TRP A 163 26.55 6.55 4.39
N PRO A 164 26.76 7.89 4.51
CA PRO A 164 25.72 8.79 5.03
C PRO A 164 24.39 8.69 4.28
N LYS A 165 24.45 8.45 2.98
CA LYS A 165 23.26 8.26 2.14
C LYS A 165 22.55 6.95 2.44
N LEU A 166 23.26 5.88 2.80
CA LEU A 166 22.63 4.62 3.21
C LEU A 166 21.91 4.78 4.56
N LEU A 167 22.50 5.51 5.51
CA LEU A 167 21.84 5.86 6.78
C LEU A 167 20.58 6.72 6.57
N GLU A 168 20.64 7.74 5.69
CA GLU A 168 19.45 8.51 5.32
C GLU A 168 18.33 7.62 4.73
N LEU A 169 18.69 6.56 4.00
CA LEU A 169 17.68 5.62 3.48
C LEU A 169 17.07 4.78 4.60
N GLU A 170 17.85 4.39 5.61
CA GLU A 170 17.36 3.67 6.77
C GLU A 170 16.38 4.50 7.60
N GLU A 171 16.69 5.77 7.87
CA GLU A 171 15.75 6.69 8.53
C GLU A 171 14.42 6.77 7.76
N LEU A 172 14.48 6.95 6.43
CA LEU A 172 13.30 6.95 5.57
C LEU A 172 12.56 5.61 5.59
N SER A 173 13.29 4.50 5.69
CA SER A 173 12.69 3.16 5.73
C SER A 173 11.83 2.98 7.00
N VAL A 174 12.31 3.51 8.13
CA VAL A 174 11.59 3.53 9.41
C VAL A 174 10.40 4.49 9.34
N ASP A 175 10.60 5.72 8.87
CA ASP A 175 9.55 6.75 8.78
C ASP A 175 8.36 6.31 7.92
N HIS A 176 8.64 5.54 6.86
CA HIS A 176 7.63 5.09 5.91
C HIS A 176 7.24 3.60 6.08
N CYS A 177 7.82 2.89 7.05
CA CYS A 177 7.63 1.45 7.26
C CYS A 177 7.87 0.60 6.01
N ILE A 178 8.91 0.91 5.23
CA ILE A 178 9.27 0.22 3.98
C ILE A 178 10.65 -0.41 4.05
N HIS A 179 10.99 -1.27 3.09
CA HIS A 179 12.29 -1.94 3.01
C HIS A 179 12.63 -2.71 4.30
N PRO A 180 11.79 -3.68 4.68
CA PRO A 180 11.98 -4.43 5.92
C PRO A 180 13.38 -5.05 5.96
N GLU A 181 14.00 -5.06 7.14
CA GLU A 181 15.35 -5.60 7.37
C GLU A 181 16.50 -4.79 6.73
N LEU A 182 16.25 -3.56 6.26
CA LEU A 182 17.32 -2.70 5.72
C LEU A 182 18.45 -2.48 6.73
N GLY A 183 18.15 -2.36 8.02
CA GLY A 183 19.17 -2.24 9.08
C GLY A 183 20.14 -3.42 9.10
N GLU A 184 19.64 -4.66 8.90
CA GLU A 184 20.51 -5.85 8.83
C GLU A 184 21.49 -5.80 7.66
N VAL A 185 21.06 -5.22 6.53
CA VAL A 185 21.93 -5.03 5.36
C VAL A 185 23.03 -4.03 5.67
N LEU A 186 22.73 -2.97 6.43
CA LEU A 186 23.73 -2.00 6.83
C LEU A 186 24.68 -2.56 7.91
N ASN A 187 24.23 -3.50 8.72
CA ASN A 187 25.10 -4.23 9.67
C ASN A 187 26.16 -5.08 8.94
N LEU A 188 25.96 -5.43 7.66
CA LEU A 188 27.02 -6.06 6.84
C LEU A 188 28.15 -5.09 6.48
N LEU A 189 27.85 -3.79 6.42
CA LEU A 189 28.84 -2.74 6.19
C LEU A 189 29.48 -2.26 7.50
N ASP A 190 28.73 -2.32 8.60
CA ASP A 190 29.18 -1.92 9.93
C ASP A 190 28.61 -2.83 11.03
N PRO A 191 29.27 -3.97 11.32
CA PRO A 191 28.79 -4.91 12.33
C PRO A 191 28.72 -4.35 13.75
N ALA A 192 29.46 -3.27 14.05
CA ALA A 192 29.46 -2.65 15.38
C ALA A 192 28.10 -2.01 15.71
N ARG A 193 27.28 -1.70 14.71
CA ARG A 193 25.94 -1.11 14.89
C ARG A 193 24.98 -2.03 15.65
N CYS A 194 25.17 -3.35 15.59
CA CYS A 194 24.32 -4.31 16.32
C CYS A 194 24.53 -4.27 17.84
N GLU A 195 25.62 -3.69 18.33
CA GLU A 195 25.95 -3.71 19.77
C GLU A 195 25.27 -2.59 20.56
N ASP A 196 24.67 -1.60 19.89
CA ASP A 196 24.14 -0.38 20.51
C ASP A 196 22.63 -0.43 20.82
N GLU A 197 21.90 -1.49 20.43
CA GLU A 197 20.43 -1.60 20.58
C GLU A 197 19.95 -2.29 21.89
N ASP A 198 20.87 -2.72 22.77
CA ASP A 198 20.52 -3.45 24.02
C ASP A 198 20.27 -2.55 25.26
N GLU A 199 20.31 -1.22 25.13
CA GLU A 199 20.06 -0.25 26.22
C GLU A 199 18.71 0.49 26.06
N GLU A 200 17.59 -0.21 25.92
CA GLU A 200 16.27 0.41 26.18
C GLU A 200 15.81 0.12 27.63
N ASP A 201 15.86 1.20 28.41
CA ASP A 201 15.39 1.33 29.79
C ASP A 201 13.98 0.76 29.98
N LYS A 202 13.88 -0.31 30.76
CA LYS A 202 12.64 -0.72 31.42
C LYS A 202 12.34 0.24 32.57
N GLU A 203 11.80 1.41 32.27
CA GLU A 203 11.05 2.16 33.27
C GLU A 203 9.68 1.49 33.44
N GLU A 204 9.62 0.57 34.40
CA GLU A 204 8.36 0.09 34.97
C GLU A 204 7.68 1.29 35.66
N GLU A 205 6.72 1.93 34.98
CA GLU A 205 5.78 2.85 35.63
C GLU A 205 4.86 2.01 36.53
N ASP A 206 5.22 1.97 37.83
CA ASP A 206 4.31 1.57 38.90
C ASP A 206 3.13 2.57 38.95
N GLU A 207 1.99 2.20 38.36
CA GLU A 207 0.72 2.92 38.52
C GLU A 207 0.23 2.80 39.97
N GLU A 208 0.58 3.78 40.79
CA GLU A 208 0.05 4.03 42.13
C GLU A 208 -1.45 4.38 42.03
N TRP A 209 -2.31 3.46 42.45
CA TRP A 209 -3.77 3.64 42.52
C TRP A 209 -4.15 4.60 43.66
N ASP A 210 -4.37 5.87 43.33
CA ASP A 210 -4.86 6.86 44.29
C ASP A 210 -6.37 6.72 44.59
N GLU A 211 -6.61 6.62 45.89
CA GLU A 211 -7.85 6.37 46.61
C GLU A 211 -8.83 7.56 46.52
N TRP A 212 -9.97 7.40 45.82
CA TRP A 212 -11.04 8.40 45.82
C TRP A 212 -11.82 8.39 47.14
N SER A 213 -11.35 9.18 48.10
CA SER A 213 -12.18 9.71 49.19
C SER A 213 -12.61 11.14 48.87
N ASN A 214 -13.89 11.34 48.51
CA ASN A 214 -14.63 12.50 49.04
C ASN A 214 -16.16 12.35 48.91
N ASP A 215 -16.76 12.00 50.04
CA ASP A 215 -17.83 12.74 50.72
C ASP A 215 -18.82 13.54 49.84
N ARG A 216 -20.07 13.05 49.80
CA ARG A 216 -21.23 13.84 49.37
C ARG A 216 -22.21 13.94 50.52
N ILE A 217 -22.06 15.02 51.28
CA ILE A 217 -23.10 15.59 52.14
C ILE A 217 -24.22 16.13 51.24
N HIS A 218 -25.41 15.52 51.30
CA HIS A 218 -26.68 16.21 51.56
C HIS A 218 -27.84 15.22 51.75
#